data_AF-A0A3D8PNT5-F1
#
_entry.id   AF-A0A3D8PNT5-F1
#
_cell.length_a   1.000
_cell.length_b   1.000
_cell.length_c   1.000
_cell.angle_alpha   90.00
_cell.angle_beta   90.00
_cell.angle_gamma   90.00
#
_symmetry.space_group_name_H-M   'P 1'
#
loop_
_entity.id
_entity.type
_entity.pdbx_description
1 polymer ?
#
loop_
_entity_poly.entity_id
_entity_poly.type
_entity_poly.pdbx_seq_one_letter_code
_entity_poly.pdbx_strand_id
1 'polypeptide(L)'
;MLLAESPSLNKIIMDTLKPLNVPVASMRYNQTADTYIVFLIYNEAPELNADDVEIITKYFIQMDVFSSGNFTKLVKDVVRLMKNAGFGRMFASETYDEDMKKFRKIMRFNYETKIEEEV
;
A
#
# COMPACT_ATOMS: atom_id res chain seq x y z
N MET A 1 22.13 22.76 -7.57
CA MET A 1 21.73 21.67 -6.66
C MET A 1 20.42 21.13 -7.18
N LEU A 2 20.40 19.92 -7.76
CA LEU A 2 19.15 19.30 -8.20
C LEU A 2 18.40 18.83 -6.95
N LEU A 3 17.23 19.41 -6.67
CA LEU A 3 16.27 18.80 -5.76
C LEU A 3 15.80 17.51 -6.42
N ALA A 4 16.17 16.36 -5.87
CA ALA A 4 15.57 15.10 -6.28
C ALA A 4 14.11 15.15 -5.82
N GLU A 5 13.16 15.11 -6.75
CA GLU A 5 11.74 14.97 -6.39
C GLU A 5 11.57 13.71 -5.53
N SER A 6 11.01 13.86 -4.33
CA SER A 6 10.63 12.73 -3.50
C SER A 6 9.69 11.81 -4.29
N PRO A 7 9.97 10.50 -4.40
CA PRO A 7 9.13 9.60 -5.17
C PRO A 7 7.71 9.59 -4.59
N SER A 8 6.69 9.67 -5.46
CA SER A 8 5.29 9.60 -5.02
C SER A 8 5.04 8.30 -4.24
N LEU A 9 4.14 8.35 -3.25
CA LEU A 9 3.82 7.18 -2.42
C LEU A 9 3.38 5.97 -3.26
N ASN A 10 2.68 6.21 -4.37
CA ASN A 10 2.34 5.17 -5.35
C ASN A 10 3.58 4.47 -5.91
N LYS A 11 4.62 5.23 -6.28
CA LYS A 11 5.88 4.67 -6.77
C LYS A 11 6.58 3.84 -5.70
N ILE A 12 6.63 4.32 -4.46
CA ILE A 12 7.21 3.59 -3.31
C ILE A 12 6.50 2.24 -3.13
N ILE A 13 5.16 2.21 -3.14
CA ILE A 13 4.37 0.99 -3.01
C ILE A 13 4.65 0.03 -4.18
N MET A 14 4.63 0.53 -5.42
CA MET A 14 4.87 -0.27 -6.62
C MET A 14 6.27 -0.90 -6.63
N ASP A 15 7.30 -0.12 -6.31
CA ASP A 15 8.68 -0.60 -6.25
C ASP A 15 8.87 -1.62 -5.10
N THR A 16 8.23 -1.39 -3.95
CA THR A 16 8.25 -2.30 -2.80
C THR A 16 7.68 -3.68 -3.15
N LEU A 17 6.62 -3.72 -3.96
CA LEU A 17 5.92 -4.96 -4.31
C LEU A 17 6.48 -5.63 -5.58
N LYS A 18 7.31 -4.94 -6.36
CA LYS A 18 7.92 -5.45 -7.60
C LYS A 18 8.54 -6.85 -7.49
N PRO A 19 9.25 -7.23 -6.41
CA PRO A 19 9.84 -8.56 -6.27
C PRO A 19 8.82 -9.72 -6.19
N LEU A 20 7.53 -9.45 -5.98
CA LEU A 20 6.49 -10.47 -5.85
C LEU A 20 6.10 -11.12 -7.18
N ASN A 21 6.46 -10.50 -8.30
CA ASN A 21 6.17 -10.99 -9.65
C ASN A 21 4.68 -11.33 -9.89
N VAL A 22 3.79 -10.52 -9.33
CA VAL A 22 2.34 -10.54 -9.59
C VAL A 22 1.89 -9.15 -10.08
N PRO A 23 0.82 -9.04 -10.87
CA PRO A 23 0.29 -7.73 -11.25
C PRO A 23 -0.10 -6.92 -10.01
N VAL A 24 0.31 -5.64 -10.00
CA VAL A 24 -0.04 -4.66 -8.97
C VAL A 24 -0.65 -3.45 -9.67
N ALA A 25 -1.78 -2.96 -9.17
CA ALA A 25 -2.45 -1.78 -9.71
C ALA A 25 -2.96 -0.85 -8.62
N SER A 26 -2.96 0.45 -8.93
CA SER A 26 -3.62 1.46 -8.10
C SER A 26 -5.11 1.55 -8.46
N MET A 27 -5.96 1.57 -7.44
CA MET A 27 -7.44 1.70 -7.48
C MET A 27 -8.20 0.56 -8.18
N ARG A 28 -7.79 0.13 -9.37
CA ARG A 28 -8.51 -0.86 -10.17
C ARG A 28 -7.57 -1.75 -10.97
N TYR A 29 -7.95 -3.02 -11.09
CA TYR A 29 -7.37 -3.98 -12.02
C TYR A 29 -8.47 -4.59 -12.90
N ASN A 30 -8.13 -5.00 -14.13
CA ASN A 30 -9.08 -5.57 -15.09
C ASN A 30 -9.39 -7.07 -14.86
N GLN A 31 -8.87 -7.65 -13.77
CA GLN A 31 -9.15 -9.01 -13.30
C GLN A 31 -8.70 -10.12 -14.27
N THR A 32 -7.77 -9.85 -15.18
CA THR A 32 -7.30 -10.85 -16.17
C THR A 32 -6.34 -11.89 -15.60
N ALA A 33 -5.84 -11.70 -14.39
CA ALA A 33 -4.89 -12.60 -13.74
C ALA A 33 -5.55 -13.41 -12.62
N ASP A 34 -5.07 -14.63 -12.39
CA ASP A 34 -5.55 -15.46 -11.30
C ASP A 34 -5.24 -14.87 -9.93
N THR A 35 -4.06 -14.27 -9.78
CA THR A 35 -3.58 -13.63 -8.56
C THR A 35 -3.03 -12.25 -8.86
N TYR A 36 -3.47 -11.24 -8.12
CA TYR A 36 -3.02 -9.84 -8.30
C TYR A 36 -3.25 -9.02 -7.04
N ILE A 37 -2.67 -7.82 -7.01
CA ILE A 37 -2.77 -6.87 -5.90
C ILE A 37 -3.40 -5.57 -6.39
N VAL A 38 -4.38 -5.06 -5.65
CA VAL A 38 -4.92 -3.70 -5.84
C VAL A 38 -4.67 -2.90 -4.58
N PHE A 39 -4.23 -1.66 -4.71
CA PHE A 39 -4.08 -0.76 -3.56
C PHE A 39 -4.71 0.61 -3.82
N LEU A 40 -5.04 1.30 -2.73
CA LEU A 40 -5.66 2.62 -2.72
C LEU A 40 -5.14 3.38 -1.50
N ILE A 41 -4.68 4.61 -1.70
CA ILE A 41 -4.49 5.57 -0.60
C ILE A 41 -5.86 6.20 -0.36
N TYR A 42 -6.54 5.83 0.72
CA TYR A 42 -7.93 6.25 0.96
C TYR A 42 -8.06 7.45 1.90
N ASN A 43 -6.99 7.81 2.59
CA ASN A 43 -6.93 8.98 3.45
C ASN A 43 -5.49 9.48 3.58
N GLU A 44 -5.34 10.79 3.71
CA GLU A 44 -4.13 11.47 4.13
C GLU A 44 -4.52 12.52 5.16
N ALA A 45 -3.77 12.63 6.25
CA ALA A 45 -4.06 13.57 7.32
C ALA A 45 -2.79 14.06 7.99
N PRO A 46 -2.77 15.32 8.48
CA PRO A 46 -1.72 15.80 9.37
C PRO A 46 -1.68 14.94 10.65
N GLU A 47 -0.52 14.40 10.99
CA GLU A 47 -0.29 13.68 12.26
C GLU A 47 0.32 14.60 13.33
N LEU A 48 1.23 15.49 12.92
CA LEU A 48 1.91 16.44 13.81
C LEU A 48 1.91 17.83 13.18
N ASN A 49 1.50 18.82 13.99
CA ASN A 49 1.57 20.24 13.65
C ASN A 49 2.37 20.96 14.75
N ALA A 50 3.21 21.93 14.37
CA ALA A 50 3.76 22.93 15.28
C ALA A 50 3.65 24.31 14.63
N ASP A 51 3.32 25.32 15.43
CA ASP A 51 3.22 26.72 14.97
C ASP A 51 2.41 26.91 13.67
N ASP A 52 1.28 26.20 13.56
CA ASP A 52 0.37 26.17 12.39
C ASP A 52 0.98 25.61 11.08
N VAL A 53 2.13 24.93 11.17
CA VAL A 53 2.77 24.22 10.06
C VAL A 53 2.66 22.71 10.26
N GLU A 54 2.23 22.00 9.23
CA GLU A 54 2.24 20.53 9.21
C GLU A 54 3.68 20.03 9.14
N ILE A 55 4.06 19.14 10.06
CA ILE A 55 5.42 18.56 10.14
C ILE A 55 5.41 17.12 9.63
N ILE A 56 4.32 16.39 9.87
CA ILE A 56 4.20 14.98 9.49
C ILE A 56 2.84 14.77 8.84
N THR A 57 2.85 14.25 7.62
CA THR A 57 1.67 13.72 6.94
C THR A 57 1.60 12.22 7.13
N LYS A 58 0.42 11.71 7.49
CA LYS A 58 0.14 10.29 7.61
C LYS A 58 -0.84 9.83 6.55
N TYR A 59 -0.43 8.82 5.82
CA TYR A 59 -1.21 8.19 4.76
C TYR A 59 -1.81 6.89 5.25
N PHE A 60 -3.01 6.59 4.77
CA PHE A 60 -3.70 5.34 5.01
C PHE A 60 -3.95 4.61 3.71
N ILE A 61 -3.44 3.38 3.64
CA ILE A 61 -3.42 2.57 2.43
C ILE A 61 -4.25 1.32 2.67
N GLN A 62 -5.21 1.03 1.80
CA GLN A 62 -5.81 -0.29 1.68
C GLN A 62 -5.06 -1.06 0.60
N MET A 63 -4.78 -2.33 0.87
CA MET A 63 -4.16 -3.24 -0.06
C MET A 63 -4.88 -4.58 -0.03
N ASP A 64 -5.38 -4.94 -1.20
CA ASP A 64 -6.16 -6.13 -1.45
C ASP A 64 -5.36 -7.12 -2.28
N VAL A 65 -5.19 -8.34 -1.77
CA VAL A 65 -4.59 -9.46 -2.49
C VAL A 65 -5.71 -10.38 -2.94
N PHE A 66 -5.91 -10.49 -4.25
CA PHE A 66 -6.89 -11.40 -4.85
C PHE A 66 -6.21 -12.66 -5.35
N SER A 67 -6.86 -13.82 -5.21
CA SER A 67 -6.39 -15.07 -5.80
C SER A 67 -7.49 -16.09 -6.02
N SER A 68 -7.44 -16.83 -7.13
CA SER A 68 -8.27 -18.03 -7.35
C SER A 68 -7.75 -19.26 -6.58
N GLY A 69 -6.54 -19.20 -6.00
CA GLY A 69 -5.86 -20.34 -5.36
C GLY A 69 -5.29 -20.00 -3.99
N ASN A 70 -4.32 -20.78 -3.49
CA ASN A 70 -3.67 -20.51 -2.20
C ASN A 70 -2.69 -19.33 -2.31
N PHE A 71 -3.01 -18.22 -1.62
CA PHE A 71 -2.25 -16.96 -1.62
C PHE A 71 -1.57 -16.67 -0.27
N THR A 72 -1.50 -17.66 0.64
CA THR A 72 -0.99 -17.46 2.00
C THR A 72 0.45 -16.98 2.03
N LYS A 73 1.31 -17.55 1.16
CA LYS A 73 2.71 -17.12 1.05
C LYS A 73 2.81 -15.69 0.53
N LEU A 74 2.04 -15.37 -0.52
CA LEU A 74 2.00 -14.03 -1.10
C LEU A 74 1.63 -12.97 -0.05
N VAL A 75 0.60 -13.21 0.77
CA VAL A 75 0.20 -12.29 1.84
C VAL A 75 1.31 -12.08 2.87
N LYS A 76 2.00 -13.15 3.27
CA LYS A 76 3.14 -13.04 4.20
C LYS A 76 4.26 -12.19 3.59
N ASP A 77 4.55 -12.39 2.30
CA ASP A 77 5.57 -11.62 1.59
C ASP A 77 5.18 -10.15 1.41
N VAL A 78 3.91 -9.85 1.09
CA VAL A 78 3.38 -8.48 1.05
C VAL A 78 3.58 -7.78 2.39
N VAL A 79 3.14 -8.39 3.50
CA VAL A 79 3.28 -7.78 4.84
C VAL A 79 4.75 -7.54 5.18
N ARG A 80 5.64 -8.50 4.86
CA ARG A 80 7.08 -8.36 5.11
C ARG A 80 7.69 -7.20 4.32
N LEU A 81 7.40 -7.12 3.01
CA LEU A 81 7.95 -6.08 2.15
C LEU A 81 7.46 -4.69 2.57
N MET A 82 6.16 -4.55 2.86
CA MET A 82 5.59 -3.28 3.32
C MET A 82 6.20 -2.84 4.65
N LYS A 83 6.35 -3.74 5.63
CA LYS A 83 7.01 -3.42 6.90
C LYS A 83 8.45 -2.99 6.70
N ASN A 84 9.21 -3.69 5.86
CA ASN A 84 10.60 -3.35 5.56
C ASN A 84 10.72 -1.99 4.85
N ALA A 85 9.69 -1.56 4.13
CA ALA A 85 9.60 -0.24 3.50
C ALA A 85 9.06 0.86 4.43
N GLY A 86 8.86 0.58 5.72
CA GLY A 86 8.43 1.56 6.72
C GLY A 86 6.92 1.67 6.93
N PHE A 87 6.11 0.82 6.30
CA PHE A 87 4.66 0.85 6.46
C PHE A 87 4.21 0.08 7.71
N GLY A 88 3.34 0.68 8.52
CA GLY A 88 2.76 0.05 9.71
C GLY A 88 1.43 -0.64 9.41
N ARG A 89 1.30 -1.95 9.68
CA ARG A 89 0.04 -2.68 9.47
C ARG A 89 -0.97 -2.34 10.57
N MET A 90 -2.18 -1.96 10.18
CA MET A 90 -3.26 -1.57 11.10
C MET A 90 -4.40 -2.59 11.16
N PHE A 91 -4.66 -3.27 10.04
CA PHE A 91 -5.83 -4.13 9.91
C PHE A 91 -5.56 -5.26 8.92
N ALA A 92 -6.26 -6.39 9.11
CA ALA A 92 -6.51 -7.32 8.03
C ALA A 92 -7.77 -8.15 8.24
N SER A 93 -8.40 -8.51 7.14
CA SER A 93 -9.47 -9.49 7.06
C SER A 93 -9.31 -10.34 5.81
N GLU A 94 -10.15 -11.37 5.70
CA GLU A 94 -10.21 -12.24 4.54
C GLU A 94 -11.66 -12.45 4.16
N THR A 95 -11.92 -12.48 2.87
CA THR A 95 -13.25 -12.67 2.28
C THR A 95 -13.13 -13.54 1.05
N TYR A 96 -14.23 -14.15 0.63
CA TYR A 96 -14.35 -14.76 -0.68
C TYR A 96 -15.38 -13.97 -1.48
N ASP A 97 -15.01 -13.56 -2.69
CA ASP A 97 -15.90 -12.89 -3.61
C ASP A 97 -16.53 -13.95 -4.52
N GLU A 98 -17.84 -14.14 -4.37
CA GLU A 98 -18.60 -15.18 -5.07
C GLU A 98 -18.75 -14.91 -6.56
N ASP A 99 -18.83 -13.65 -6.98
CA ASP A 99 -19.00 -13.29 -8.38
C ASP A 99 -17.67 -13.44 -9.13
N MET A 100 -16.58 -13.04 -8.50
CA MET A 100 -15.22 -13.16 -9.04
C MET A 100 -14.63 -14.56 -8.87
N LYS A 101 -15.24 -15.39 -8.02
CA LYS A 101 -14.73 -16.70 -7.57
C LYS A 101 -13.30 -16.63 -7.04
N LYS A 102 -12.99 -15.58 -6.28
CA LYS A 102 -11.64 -15.32 -5.76
C LYS A 102 -11.65 -15.11 -4.26
N PHE A 103 -10.62 -15.63 -3.60
CA PHE A 103 -10.28 -15.18 -2.26
C PHE A 103 -9.69 -13.77 -2.33
N ARG A 104 -9.97 -12.98 -1.30
CA ARG A 104 -9.45 -11.62 -1.11
C ARG A 104 -8.92 -11.46 0.30
N LYS A 105 -7.63 -11.17 0.44
CA LYS A 105 -7.08 -10.56 1.65
C LYS A 105 -7.26 -9.07 1.59
N ILE A 106 -7.88 -8.48 2.61
CA ILE A 106 -7.91 -7.04 2.80
C ILE A 106 -6.88 -6.71 3.87
N MET A 107 -5.99 -5.77 3.62
CA MET A 107 -5.02 -5.28 4.59
C MET A 107 -5.00 -3.75 4.57
N ARG A 108 -4.81 -3.13 5.73
CA ARG A 108 -4.58 -1.68 5.81
C ARG A 108 -3.25 -1.38 6.45
N PHE A 109 -2.57 -0.39 5.90
CA PHE A 109 -1.29 0.11 6.36
C PHE A 109 -1.33 1.62 6.55
N ASN A 110 -0.46 2.15 7.41
CA ASN A 110 -0.12 3.55 7.46
C ASN A 110 1.32 3.78 6.97
N TYR A 111 1.59 5.01 6.56
CA TYR A 111 2.92 5.49 6.20
C TYR A 111 3.04 6.96 6.60
N GLU A 112 4.18 7.37 7.17
CA GLU A 112 4.41 8.73 7.65
C GLU A 112 5.55 9.36 6.85
N THR A 113 5.34 10.59 6.36
CA THR A 113 6.38 11.40 5.74
C THR A 113 6.57 12.68 6.52
N LYS A 114 7.83 13.07 6.74
CA LYS A 114 8.15 14.39 7.27
C LYS A 114 8.11 15.40 6.13
N ILE A 115 7.52 16.56 6.39
CA ILE A 115 7.67 17.73 5.53
C ILE A 115 9.02 18.35 5.88
N GLU A 116 9.94 18.40 4.91
CA GLU A 116 11.23 19.08 5.12
C GLU A 116 10.95 20.58 5.21
N GLU A 117 11.34 21.21 6.33
CA GLU A 117 11.37 22.67 6.42
C GLU A 117 12.41 23.18 5.41
N GLU A 118 11.99 24.02 4.46
CA GLU A 118 12.93 24.81 3.66
C GLU A 118 13.64 25.78 4.62
N VAL A 119 14.89 25.48 4.98
CA VAL A 119 15.79 26.39 5.74
C VAL A 119 16.53 27.31 4.78
#